data_AF-A0A641MBV0-F1
#
_entry.id   AF-A0A641MBV0-F1
#
_cell.length_a   1.000
_cell.length_b   1.000
_cell.length_c   1.000
_cell.angle_alpha   90.00
_cell.angle_beta   90.00
_cell.angle_gamma   90.00
#
_symmetry.space_group_name_H-M   'P 1'
#
loop_
_entity.id
_entity.type
_entity.pdbx_description
1 polymer ?
#
loop_
_entity_poly.entity_id
_entity_poly.type
_entity_poly.pdbx_seq_one_letter_code
_entity_poly.pdbx_strand_id
1 'polypeptide(L)'
;MQKTIIFLLLILKSILLESQNISSGLYFAAHSAIKEERTSLTLSPDFDASKGFTLDFDIKFRSEEHNYGYVFRIIIDDERSFDLIANITPGKKTLNLIEGNNVYLALDEELLKQYTWNKWVHIRCSIYPDSLRLIFDNEALQDQYEPINIKNVKFYFGYSDHEKFHSSDVPPMSIR
;
A
#
# COMPACT_ATOMS: atom_id res chain seq x y z
N MET A 1 13.42 34.57 43.79
CA MET A 1 13.06 33.14 43.81
C MET A 1 11.91 32.80 42.86
N GLN A 2 10.74 33.47 42.94
CA GLN A 2 9.57 33.15 42.10
C GLN A 2 9.81 33.24 40.58
N LYS A 3 10.53 34.27 40.10
CA LYS A 3 10.87 34.44 38.67
C LYS A 3 11.81 33.35 38.14
N THR A 4 12.75 32.89 38.98
CA THR A 4 13.69 31.81 38.66
C THR A 4 12.97 30.46 38.52
N ILE A 5 11.98 30.21 39.37
CA ILE A 5 11.16 28.98 39.34
C ILE A 5 10.28 28.94 38.08
N ILE A 6 9.68 30.08 37.70
CA ILE A 6 8.87 30.19 36.46
C ILE A 6 9.73 29.94 35.22
N PHE A 7 10.95 30.49 35.18
CA PHE A 7 11.88 30.28 34.08
C PHE A 7 12.33 28.80 33.98
N LEU A 8 12.58 28.15 35.12
CA LEU A 8 12.91 26.73 35.16
C LEU A 8 11.75 25.84 34.68
N LEU A 9 10.50 26.17 35.06
CA LEU A 9 9.28 25.49 34.61
C LEU A 9 9.04 25.62 33.09
N LEU A 10 9.40 26.76 32.50
CA LEU A 10 9.32 26.98 31.05
C LEU A 10 10.36 26.13 30.28
N ILE A 11 11.58 26.01 30.80
CA ILE A 11 12.63 25.16 30.21
C ILE A 11 12.27 23.68 30.31
N LEU A 12 11.70 23.24 31.43
CA LEU A 12 11.24 21.86 31.61
C LEU A 12 10.10 21.47 30.66
N LYS A 13 9.20 22.41 30.30
CA LYS A 13 8.17 22.18 29.28
C LYS A 13 8.75 22.01 27.87
N SER A 14 9.82 22.71 27.53
CA SER A 14 10.47 22.55 26.21
C SER A 14 11.24 21.23 26.06
N ILE A 15 11.58 20.55 27.16
CA ILE A 15 12.23 19.23 27.12
C ILE A 15 11.19 18.11 26.89
N LEU A 16 9.90 18.39 27.12
CA LEU A 16 8.78 17.50 26.79
C LEU A 16 8.29 17.69 25.35
N LEU A 17 9.17 18.07 24.41
CA LEU A 17 8.92 17.72 23.01
C LEU A 17 8.98 16.20 22.94
N GLU A 18 7.82 15.56 23.04
CA GLU A 18 7.66 14.19 22.58
C GLU A 18 8.33 14.12 21.20
N SER A 19 9.29 13.20 21.05
CA SER A 19 9.70 12.77 19.74
C SER A 19 8.40 12.37 19.04
N GLN A 20 7.90 13.20 18.14
CA GLN A 20 6.86 12.75 17.23
C GLN A 20 7.45 11.49 16.61
N ASN A 21 6.75 10.39 16.75
CA ASN A 21 7.14 9.13 16.15
C ASN A 21 6.98 9.35 14.64
N ILE A 22 7.97 10.01 14.03
CA ILE A 22 8.12 10.12 12.59
C ILE A 22 8.60 8.74 12.15
N SER A 23 7.76 7.72 12.33
CA SER A 23 7.80 6.52 11.54
C SER A 23 7.41 6.96 10.12
N SER A 24 8.34 7.62 9.44
CA SER A 24 8.22 7.97 8.04
C SER A 24 8.50 6.70 7.27
N GLY A 25 7.42 6.03 6.85
CA GLY A 25 7.52 5.06 5.77
C GLY A 25 7.94 5.75 4.45
N LEU A 26 8.17 4.94 3.42
CA LEU A 26 8.47 5.44 2.08
C LEU A 26 7.26 6.23 1.55
N TYR A 27 7.49 7.49 1.18
CA TYR A 27 6.48 8.37 0.60
C TYR A 27 6.38 8.16 -0.90
N PHE A 28 5.17 7.95 -1.43
CA PHE A 28 4.94 7.86 -2.87
C PHE A 28 4.39 9.17 -3.42
N ALA A 29 5.15 9.84 -4.29
CA ALA A 29 4.64 10.89 -5.15
C ALA A 29 3.59 10.31 -6.11
N ALA A 30 2.41 10.92 -6.11
CA ALA A 30 1.21 10.43 -6.77
C ALA A 30 0.76 11.43 -7.85
N HIS A 31 -0.52 11.79 -7.87
CA HIS A 31 -1.08 12.61 -8.95
C HIS A 31 -0.63 14.06 -8.93
N SER A 32 -0.05 14.55 -7.83
CA SER A 32 0.59 15.86 -7.77
C SER A 32 1.89 15.95 -8.57
N ALA A 33 2.50 14.83 -8.96
CA ALA A 33 3.68 14.76 -9.81
C ALA A 33 3.31 14.38 -11.24
N ILE A 34 4.15 14.75 -12.21
CA ILE A 34 4.03 14.23 -13.58
C ILE A 34 4.22 12.71 -13.57
N LYS A 35 3.62 12.00 -14.54
CA LYS A 35 3.49 10.54 -14.51
C LYS A 35 4.83 9.82 -14.35
N GLU A 36 5.86 10.33 -15.00
CA GLU A 36 7.21 9.79 -15.04
C GLU A 36 8.00 10.05 -13.75
N GLU A 37 7.56 11.00 -12.92
CA GLU A 37 8.17 11.34 -11.62
C GLU A 37 7.43 10.71 -10.44
N ARG A 38 6.36 9.96 -10.69
CA ARG A 38 5.63 9.23 -9.65
C ARG A 38 6.51 8.14 -9.06
N THR A 39 6.42 7.95 -7.75
CA THR A 39 7.32 7.05 -7.04
C THR A 39 7.03 5.59 -7.38
N SER A 40 8.11 4.83 -7.52
CA SER A 40 8.12 3.38 -7.60
C SER A 40 9.02 2.80 -6.52
N LEU A 41 8.64 1.63 -6.03
CA LEU A 41 9.55 0.73 -5.33
C LEU A 41 9.47 -0.65 -5.99
N THR A 42 10.57 -1.07 -6.59
CA THR A 42 10.69 -2.39 -7.21
C THR A 42 11.48 -3.31 -6.29
N LEU A 43 10.91 -4.47 -5.96
CA LEU A 43 11.57 -5.52 -5.20
C LEU A 43 11.59 -6.80 -6.04
N SER A 44 12.78 -7.39 -6.18
CA SER A 44 12.98 -8.67 -6.87
C SER A 44 13.90 -9.55 -6.03
N PRO A 45 13.44 -10.02 -4.86
CA PRO A 45 14.25 -10.89 -4.03
C PRO A 45 14.41 -12.28 -4.67
N ASP A 46 15.56 -12.91 -4.44
CA ASP A 46 15.77 -14.32 -4.80
C ASP A 46 15.17 -15.22 -3.70
N PHE A 47 14.04 -15.87 -4.00
CA PHE A 47 13.41 -16.82 -3.09
C PHE A 47 12.60 -17.89 -3.85
N ASP A 48 12.37 -19.03 -3.18
CA ASP A 48 11.49 -20.08 -3.70
C ASP A 48 10.02 -19.72 -3.45
N ALA A 49 9.35 -19.28 -4.51
CA ALA A 49 7.94 -18.91 -4.50
C ALA A 49 6.99 -20.07 -4.85
N SER A 50 7.49 -21.31 -5.04
CA SER A 50 6.71 -22.43 -5.58
C SER A 50 5.49 -22.82 -4.73
N LYS A 51 5.51 -22.51 -3.43
CA LYS A 51 4.40 -22.72 -2.49
C LYS A 51 3.53 -21.48 -2.28
N GLY A 52 3.78 -20.42 -3.02
CA GLY A 52 3.21 -19.10 -2.80
C GLY A 52 4.05 -18.22 -1.87
N PHE A 53 3.58 -16.99 -1.69
CA PHE A 53 4.24 -15.97 -0.90
C PHE A 53 3.23 -15.01 -0.29
N THR A 54 3.72 -14.17 0.62
CA THR A 54 2.93 -13.15 1.30
C THR A 54 3.69 -11.83 1.31
N LEU A 55 3.03 -10.76 0.86
CA LEU A 55 3.40 -9.37 1.11
C LEU A 55 2.69 -8.90 2.37
N ASP A 56 3.45 -8.35 3.30
CA ASP A 56 3.00 -7.94 4.62
C ASP A 56 3.61 -6.57 4.92
N PHE A 57 2.76 -5.54 5.01
CA PHE A 57 3.20 -4.14 5.12
C PHE A 57 2.09 -3.27 5.70
N ASP A 58 2.46 -2.10 6.21
CA ASP A 58 1.47 -1.08 6.54
C ASP A 58 1.38 -0.05 5.42
N ILE A 59 0.17 0.43 5.13
CA ILE A 59 -0.10 1.52 4.20
C ILE A 59 -0.77 2.69 4.91
N LYS A 60 -0.44 3.90 4.48
CA LYS A 60 -1.12 5.13 4.89
C LYS A 60 -1.54 5.91 3.66
N PHE A 61 -2.84 5.97 3.43
CA PHE A 61 -3.40 6.81 2.37
C PHE A 61 -3.47 8.28 2.80
N ARG A 62 -3.14 9.18 1.88
CA ARG A 62 -3.26 10.63 2.02
C ARG A 62 -4.36 11.14 1.10
N SER A 63 -4.85 12.34 1.38
CA SER A 63 -5.83 13.00 0.52
C SER A 63 -5.11 13.94 -0.46
N GLU A 64 -5.31 13.73 -1.75
CA GLU A 64 -4.95 14.65 -2.85
C GLU A 64 -6.20 14.87 -3.73
N GLU A 65 -6.05 15.58 -4.86
CA GLU A 65 -7.15 15.79 -5.82
C GLU A 65 -7.63 14.47 -6.46
N HIS A 66 -6.68 13.57 -6.73
CA HIS A 66 -6.93 12.24 -7.28
C HIS A 66 -6.37 11.18 -6.34
N ASN A 67 -7.25 10.27 -5.89
CA ASN A 67 -6.94 9.31 -4.82
C ASN A 67 -7.05 7.86 -5.29
N TYR A 68 -6.60 7.57 -6.50
CA TYR A 68 -6.71 6.23 -7.09
C TYR A 68 -5.40 5.78 -7.73
N GLY A 69 -5.19 4.47 -7.84
CA GLY A 69 -4.05 3.90 -8.55
C GLY A 69 -3.65 2.54 -8.00
N TYR A 70 -2.51 2.06 -8.48
CA TYR A 70 -1.90 0.80 -8.09
C TYR A 70 -1.17 0.98 -6.75
N VAL A 71 -1.64 0.28 -5.71
CA VAL A 71 -0.87 0.13 -4.45
C VAL A 71 0.34 -0.73 -4.74
N PHE A 72 0.10 -1.89 -5.33
CA PHE A 72 1.15 -2.71 -5.92
C PHE A 72 0.66 -3.42 -7.18
N ARG A 73 1.63 -3.93 -7.92
CA ARG A 73 1.52 -4.89 -9.01
C ARG A 73 2.54 -6.00 -8.77
N ILE A 74 2.08 -7.23 -8.74
CA ILE A 74 2.92 -8.42 -8.60
C ILE A 74 2.94 -9.12 -9.94
N ILE A 75 4.12 -9.31 -10.51
CA ILE A 75 4.31 -9.93 -11.81
C ILE A 75 4.93 -11.31 -11.60
N ILE A 76 4.34 -12.33 -12.20
CA ILE A 76 4.82 -13.72 -12.15
C ILE A 76 5.20 -14.14 -13.56
N ASP A 77 6.44 -14.61 -13.71
CA ASP A 77 7.02 -15.10 -14.96
C ASP A 77 6.89 -14.14 -16.17
N ASP A 78 6.73 -12.84 -15.93
CA ASP A 78 6.46 -11.81 -16.95
C ASP A 78 5.23 -12.09 -17.84
N GLU A 79 4.30 -12.93 -17.36
CA GLU A 79 3.09 -13.35 -18.08
C GLU A 79 1.78 -13.04 -17.34
N ARG A 80 1.79 -12.99 -16.01
CA ARG A 80 0.60 -12.68 -15.20
C ARG A 80 0.88 -11.51 -14.26
N SER A 81 -0.14 -10.68 -14.01
CA SER A 81 -0.08 -9.61 -13.00
C SER A 81 -1.26 -9.70 -12.03
N PHE A 82 -0.95 -9.65 -10.73
CA PHE A 82 -1.91 -9.48 -9.66
C PHE A 82 -1.78 -8.07 -9.08
N ASP A 83 -2.83 -7.28 -9.23
CA ASP A 83 -2.79 -5.85 -8.95
C ASP A 83 -3.72 -5.50 -7.80
N LEU A 84 -3.19 -4.83 -6.78
CA LEU A 84 -4.01 -4.23 -5.74
C LEU A 84 -4.27 -2.77 -6.11
N ILE A 85 -5.49 -2.48 -6.53
CA ILE A 85 -5.91 -1.15 -6.96
C ILE A 85 -6.75 -0.51 -5.87
N ALA A 86 -6.32 0.68 -5.44
CA ALA A 86 -7.06 1.52 -4.52
C ALA A 86 -7.77 2.64 -5.28
N ASN A 87 -8.98 2.95 -4.86
CA ASN A 87 -9.61 4.23 -5.07
C ASN A 87 -10.16 4.66 -3.71
N ILE A 88 -9.59 5.70 -3.11
CA ILE A 88 -9.97 6.19 -1.78
C ILE A 88 -10.67 7.55 -1.91
N THR A 89 -11.18 7.88 -3.10
CA THR A 89 -11.84 9.17 -3.36
C THR A 89 -13.03 9.36 -2.40
N PRO A 90 -13.22 10.56 -1.81
CA PRO A 90 -14.37 10.82 -0.95
C PRO A 90 -15.70 10.44 -1.64
N GLY A 91 -16.50 9.62 -0.96
CA GLY A 91 -17.80 9.14 -1.48
C GLY A 91 -17.75 7.91 -2.39
N LYS A 92 -16.56 7.47 -2.84
CA LYS A 92 -16.38 6.23 -3.61
C LYS A 92 -15.07 5.56 -3.22
N LYS A 93 -15.14 4.56 -2.34
CA LYS A 93 -13.95 3.84 -1.87
C LYS A 93 -13.96 2.38 -2.30
N THR A 94 -12.89 1.94 -2.93
CA THR A 94 -12.69 0.55 -3.35
C THR A 94 -11.23 0.14 -3.14
N LEU A 95 -11.03 -1.12 -2.76
CA LEU A 95 -9.71 -1.74 -2.70
C LEU A 95 -9.86 -3.15 -3.26
N ASN A 96 -9.34 -3.34 -4.47
CA ASN A 96 -9.60 -4.54 -5.26
C ASN A 96 -8.29 -5.24 -5.60
N LEU A 97 -8.20 -6.55 -5.37
CA LEU A 97 -7.17 -7.41 -5.92
C LEU A 97 -7.69 -8.02 -7.21
N ILE A 98 -7.01 -7.71 -8.32
CA ILE A 98 -7.46 -8.06 -9.66
C ILE A 98 -6.37 -8.75 -10.47
N GLU A 99 -6.78 -9.38 -11.56
CA GLU A 99 -5.92 -9.80 -12.65
C GLU A 99 -6.53 -9.40 -13.98
N GLY A 100 -5.88 -8.50 -14.71
CA GLY A 100 -6.44 -7.92 -15.92
C GLY A 100 -7.80 -7.26 -15.63
N ASN A 101 -8.88 -7.83 -16.16
CA ASN A 101 -10.25 -7.35 -15.91
C ASN A 101 -11.01 -8.17 -14.86
N ASN A 102 -10.41 -9.26 -14.34
CA ASN A 102 -11.04 -10.13 -13.37
C ASN A 102 -10.81 -9.59 -11.96
N VAL A 103 -11.90 -9.35 -11.21
CA VAL A 103 -11.82 -8.92 -9.81
C VAL A 103 -11.97 -10.17 -8.95
N TYR A 104 -10.90 -10.58 -8.27
CA TYR A 104 -10.96 -11.71 -7.35
C TYR A 104 -11.45 -11.28 -5.97
N LEU A 105 -10.83 -10.24 -5.38
CA LEU A 105 -11.19 -9.76 -4.05
C LEU A 105 -11.53 -8.28 -4.12
N ALA A 106 -12.69 -7.91 -3.57
CA ALA A 106 -13.10 -6.52 -3.41
C ALA A 106 -13.50 -6.28 -1.96
N LEU A 107 -12.79 -5.37 -1.28
CA LEU A 107 -13.16 -5.00 0.08
C LEU A 107 -14.52 -4.29 0.10
N ASP A 108 -15.27 -4.53 1.17
CA ASP A 108 -16.53 -3.87 1.42
C ASP A 108 -16.33 -2.34 1.46
N GLU A 109 -17.12 -1.61 0.67
CA GLU A 109 -17.02 -0.17 0.57
C GLU A 109 -17.39 0.55 1.88
N GLU A 110 -18.37 0.05 2.64
CA GLU A 110 -18.78 0.61 3.93
C GLU A 110 -17.69 0.42 4.99
N LEU A 111 -16.95 -0.69 4.93
CA LEU A 111 -15.73 -0.85 5.72
C LEU A 111 -14.70 0.24 5.35
N LEU A 112 -14.38 0.39 4.06
CA LEU A 112 -13.39 1.37 3.60
C LEU A 112 -13.80 2.82 3.93
N LYS A 113 -15.10 3.13 3.92
CA LYS A 113 -15.64 4.44 4.30
C LYS A 113 -15.29 4.83 5.74
N GLN A 114 -15.18 3.86 6.65
CA GLN A 114 -14.80 4.10 8.06
C GLN A 114 -13.33 4.53 8.22
N TYR A 115 -12.47 4.24 7.24
CA TYR A 115 -11.06 4.63 7.30
C TYR A 115 -10.86 6.12 7.04
N THR A 116 -10.11 6.76 7.93
CA THR A 116 -9.74 8.17 7.83
C THR A 116 -8.37 8.32 7.20
N TRP A 117 -8.17 9.41 6.44
CA TRP A 117 -6.87 9.78 5.89
C TRP A 117 -5.75 9.83 6.94
N ASN A 118 -4.52 9.64 6.46
CA ASN A 118 -3.29 9.76 7.22
C ASN A 118 -3.16 8.79 8.42
N LYS A 119 -3.91 7.68 8.41
CA LYS A 119 -3.73 6.57 9.33
C LYS A 119 -3.05 5.38 8.65
N TRP A 120 -2.16 4.74 9.40
CA TRP A 120 -1.58 3.45 9.02
C TRP A 120 -2.65 2.37 9.16
N VAL A 121 -2.68 1.48 8.17
CA VAL A 121 -3.55 0.32 8.06
C VAL A 121 -2.70 -0.85 7.63
N HIS A 122 -2.94 -2.02 8.21
CA HIS A 122 -2.17 -3.21 7.91
C HIS A 122 -2.73 -3.92 6.68
N ILE A 123 -1.86 -4.32 5.74
CA ILE A 123 -2.21 -5.12 4.58
C ILE A 123 -1.37 -6.39 4.54
N ARG A 124 -2.05 -7.52 4.39
CA ARG A 124 -1.42 -8.79 4.02
C ARG A 124 -2.04 -9.34 2.75
N CYS A 125 -1.26 -9.42 1.67
CA CYS A 125 -1.67 -10.07 0.42
C CYS A 125 -0.88 -11.36 0.25
N SER A 126 -1.57 -12.49 0.06
CA SER A 126 -0.96 -13.79 -0.19
C SER A 126 -1.41 -14.34 -1.54
N ILE A 127 -0.45 -14.81 -2.33
CA ILE A 127 -0.69 -15.50 -3.60
C ILE A 127 -0.13 -16.91 -3.45
N TYR A 128 -1.01 -17.91 -3.59
CA TYR A 128 -0.70 -19.33 -3.59
C TYR A 128 -0.96 -19.92 -4.98
N PRO A 129 -0.46 -21.12 -5.31
CA PRO A 129 -0.57 -21.69 -6.65
C PRO A 129 -2.00 -21.75 -7.23
N ASP A 130 -3.03 -21.86 -6.39
CA ASP A 130 -4.44 -22.05 -6.81
C ASP A 130 -5.42 -21.05 -6.16
N SER A 131 -4.90 -20.16 -5.31
CA SER A 131 -5.72 -19.32 -4.44
C SER A 131 -5.00 -18.07 -3.99
N LEU A 132 -5.78 -17.09 -3.57
CA LEU A 132 -5.25 -15.82 -3.10
C LEU A 132 -6.05 -15.32 -1.90
N ARG A 133 -5.40 -14.49 -1.08
CA ARG A 133 -5.96 -13.95 0.14
C ARG A 133 -5.53 -12.51 0.35
N LEU A 134 -6.47 -11.65 0.71
CA LEU A 134 -6.20 -10.28 1.10
C LEU A 134 -6.73 -10.06 2.51
N ILE A 135 -5.89 -9.52 3.38
CA ILE A 135 -6.27 -9.06 4.71
C ILE A 135 -6.04 -7.55 4.77
N PHE A 136 -7.06 -6.82 5.22
CA PHE A 136 -7.06 -5.39 5.44
C PHE A 136 -7.48 -5.13 6.89
N ASP A 137 -6.50 -4.80 7.74
CA ASP A 137 -6.58 -4.89 9.20
C ASP A 137 -7.14 -6.25 9.66
N ASN A 138 -8.43 -6.30 10.01
CA ASN A 138 -9.11 -7.47 10.55
C ASN A 138 -9.99 -8.19 9.52
N GLU A 139 -10.22 -7.58 8.35
CA GLU A 139 -11.07 -8.13 7.32
C GLU A 139 -10.28 -8.98 6.36
N ALA A 140 -10.70 -10.23 6.16
CA ALA A 140 -10.02 -11.19 5.31
C ALA A 140 -10.94 -11.67 4.20
N LEU A 141 -10.47 -11.57 2.96
CA LEU A 141 -11.10 -12.13 1.77
C LEU A 141 -10.19 -13.20 1.18
N GLN A 142 -10.77 -14.23 0.58
CA GLN A 142 -10.04 -15.23 -0.19
C GLN A 142 -10.85 -15.67 -1.40
N ASP A 143 -10.16 -16.09 -2.44
CA ASP A 143 -10.77 -16.68 -3.64
C ASP A 143 -9.78 -17.65 -4.31
N GLN A 144 -10.29 -18.43 -5.26
CA GLN A 144 -9.51 -19.35 -6.09
C GLN A 144 -9.35 -18.81 -7.52
N TYR A 145 -8.31 -19.27 -8.20
CA TYR A 145 -8.07 -18.91 -9.59
C TYR A 145 -7.46 -20.09 -10.36
N GLU A 146 -7.33 -19.97 -11.68
CA GLU A 146 -6.71 -21.03 -12.48
C GLU A 146 -5.28 -21.31 -12.01
N PRO A 147 -4.97 -22.56 -11.57
CA PRO A 147 -3.71 -22.87 -10.93
C PRO A 147 -2.48 -22.54 -11.78
N ILE A 148 -1.44 -22.01 -11.14
CA ILE A 148 -0.14 -21.72 -11.75
C ILE A 148 1.02 -22.28 -10.96
N ASN A 149 2.12 -22.45 -11.69
CA ASN A 149 3.43 -22.53 -11.09
C ASN A 149 3.95 -21.12 -10.82
N ILE A 150 4.29 -20.80 -9.58
CA ILE A 150 4.77 -19.47 -9.20
C ILE A 150 6.29 -19.47 -9.23
N LYS A 151 6.86 -18.74 -10.18
CA LYS A 151 8.30 -18.50 -10.33
C LYS A 151 8.54 -17.05 -10.72
N ASN A 152 9.79 -16.60 -10.53
CA ASN A 152 10.28 -15.29 -10.96
C ASN A 152 9.30 -14.15 -10.61
N VAL A 153 9.11 -13.92 -9.31
CA VAL A 153 8.16 -12.92 -8.82
C VAL A 153 8.83 -11.55 -8.74
N LYS A 154 8.22 -10.55 -9.36
CA LYS A 154 8.63 -9.13 -9.25
C LYS A 154 7.52 -8.34 -8.58
N PHE A 155 7.90 -7.52 -7.60
CA PHE A 155 6.98 -6.66 -6.86
C PHE A 155 7.20 -5.21 -7.25
N TYR A 156 6.16 -4.53 -7.69
CA TYR A 156 6.15 -3.11 -7.98
C TYR A 156 5.15 -2.42 -7.08
N PHE A 157 5.59 -1.52 -6.20
CA PHE A 157 4.69 -0.61 -5.51
C PHE A 157 4.56 0.69 -6.30
N GLY A 158 3.34 1.21 -6.39
CA GLY A 158 3.08 2.44 -7.14
C GLY A 158 3.36 2.30 -8.64
N TYR A 159 4.24 3.15 -9.16
CA TYR A 159 4.58 3.19 -10.58
C TYR A 159 5.29 1.88 -11.01
N SER A 160 4.97 1.40 -12.21
CA SER A 160 5.63 0.23 -12.85
C SER A 160 6.08 0.58 -14.26
N ASP A 161 7.36 0.39 -14.54
CA ASP A 161 7.98 0.49 -15.87
C ASP A 161 8.05 -0.85 -16.62
N HIS A 162 7.44 -1.91 -16.09
CA HIS A 162 7.46 -3.22 -16.73
C HIS A 162 6.88 -3.18 -18.15
N GLU A 163 7.58 -3.76 -19.14
CA GLU A 163 7.25 -3.62 -20.56
C GLU A 163 5.80 -4.00 -20.91
N LYS A 164 5.33 -5.16 -20.40
CA LYS A 164 3.94 -5.64 -20.62
C LYS A 164 2.93 -5.08 -19.61
N PHE A 165 3.42 -4.71 -18.42
CA PHE A 165 2.58 -4.40 -17.27
C PHE A 165 2.96 -3.02 -16.72
N HIS A 166 2.98 -2.04 -17.62
CA HIS A 166 3.21 -0.65 -17.29
C HIS A 166 2.01 -0.09 -16.51
N SER A 167 2.28 0.74 -15.50
CA SER A 167 1.26 1.48 -14.78
C SER A 167 1.82 2.80 -14.25
N SER A 168 1.12 3.90 -14.52
CA SER A 168 1.51 5.22 -14.05
C SER A 168 0.63 5.76 -12.92
N ASP A 169 -0.56 5.21 -12.70
CA ASP A 169 -1.43 5.70 -11.63
C ASP A 169 -1.01 5.17 -10.27
N VAL A 170 -0.73 6.08 -9.35
CA VAL A 170 -0.29 5.78 -7.98
C VAL A 170 -1.24 6.47 -7.02
N PRO A 171 -1.84 5.76 -6.04
CA PRO A 171 -2.64 6.43 -5.04
C PRO A 171 -1.71 7.23 -4.12
N PRO A 172 -2.16 8.38 -3.57
CA PRO A 172 -1.40 9.10 -2.55
C PRO A 172 -1.17 8.22 -1.31
N MET A 173 0.00 7.59 -1.21
CA MET A 173 0.26 6.59 -0.18
C MET A 173 1.68 6.67 0.39
N SER A 174 1.83 6.21 1.63
CA SER A 174 3.11 5.83 2.21
C SER A 174 3.05 4.37 2.62
N ILE A 175 4.17 3.65 2.53
CA ILE A 175 4.27 2.25 2.99
C ILE A 175 5.43 2.09 3.99
N ARG A 176 5.36 1.11 4.88
CA ARG A 176 6.45 0.73 5.78
C ARG A 176 6.44 -0.76 6.10
#